data_AF-A0A0Q4ILP1-F1
#
_entry.id   AF-A0A0Q4ILP1-F1
#
_cell.length_a   1.000
_cell.length_b   1.000
_cell.length_c   1.000
_cell.angle_alpha   90.00
_cell.angle_beta   90.00
_cell.angle_gamma   90.00
#
_symmetry.space_group_name_H-M   'P 1'
#
loop_
_entity.id
_entity.type
_entity.pdbx_description
1 polymer ?
#
loop_
_entity_poly.entity_id
_entity_poly.type
_entity_poly.pdbx_seq_one_letter_code
_entity_poly.pdbx_strand_id
1 'polypeptide(L)'
;MRHGWIAALGLLTTATGPAQDVPLPPIVSPLREPPAADRLPGARVVLADYRHDDLLWENDRTAHRIYGHALEAVEPPSGSGIDAWGKNVTRPFMDRQLRTGDQHGFHGEGIDFYNVGGSRGMGGLGIWFDNKLWTSRNFIAHRILRTGGTVAQFEVDYAPWPVDTGRRVWETRRFTLPMGTHFTRMQSVLRSGSSEPLTVGIGLSKKASGDGPTLSVDRARGLMTLWGPEHPGHGTMGLAIRVDPAAVVGVGQDADNYLILLRVRPGQPFVYHAGSAWSRGVGGFRSAAAWDAYARDADLDFRPVR
;
A
#
# COMPACT_ATOMS: atom_id res chain seq x y z
N MET A 1 -30.64 -54.95 -4.76
CA MET A 1 -29.52 -54.01 -5.05
C MET A 1 -30.13 -52.72 -5.58
N ARG A 2 -30.26 -51.70 -4.72
CA ARG A 2 -30.79 -50.37 -5.11
C ARG A 2 -29.74 -49.33 -4.70
N HIS A 3 -29.31 -48.57 -5.69
CA HIS A 3 -28.31 -47.51 -5.59
C HIS A 3 -28.97 -46.28 -4.94
N GLY A 4 -28.41 -45.80 -3.83
CA GLY A 4 -28.74 -44.49 -3.25
C GLY A 4 -27.54 -43.55 -3.43
N TRP A 5 -27.67 -42.60 -4.35
CA TRP A 5 -26.71 -41.50 -4.50
C TRP A 5 -27.10 -40.40 -3.53
N ILE A 6 -26.24 -40.10 -2.56
CA ILE A 6 -26.38 -38.93 -1.68
C ILE A 6 -25.64 -37.78 -2.35
N ALA A 7 -26.39 -36.82 -2.89
CA ALA A 7 -25.84 -35.56 -3.36
C ALA A 7 -25.55 -34.66 -2.15
N ALA A 8 -24.27 -34.42 -1.87
CA ALA A 8 -23.85 -33.41 -0.90
C ALA A 8 -24.00 -32.02 -1.53
N LEU A 9 -25.04 -31.29 -1.12
CA LEU A 9 -25.22 -29.88 -1.46
C LEU A 9 -24.24 -29.07 -0.60
N GLY A 10 -23.13 -28.62 -1.19
CA GLY A 10 -22.23 -27.68 -0.55
C GLY A 10 -22.90 -26.32 -0.43
N LEU A 11 -23.21 -25.89 0.80
CA LEU A 11 -23.57 -24.49 1.07
C LEU A 11 -22.35 -23.61 0.86
N LEU A 12 -22.31 -22.87 -0.25
CA LEU A 12 -21.51 -21.66 -0.36
C LEU A 12 -22.14 -20.61 0.58
N THR A 13 -21.55 -20.43 1.76
CA THR A 13 -21.88 -19.29 2.62
C THR A 13 -21.27 -18.04 2.00
N THR A 14 -22.06 -17.30 1.21
CA THR A 14 -21.77 -15.91 0.90
C THR A 14 -21.92 -15.09 2.18
N ALA A 15 -20.82 -14.81 2.87
CA ALA A 15 -20.82 -13.87 3.98
C ALA A 15 -20.99 -12.44 3.43
N THR A 16 -22.22 -12.04 3.12
CA THR A 16 -22.59 -10.63 3.05
C THR A 16 -22.85 -10.17 4.47
N GLY A 17 -21.80 -9.70 5.15
CA GLY A 17 -21.99 -8.96 6.40
C GLY A 17 -22.85 -7.71 6.15
N PRO A 18 -23.69 -7.29 7.11
CA PRO A 18 -24.53 -6.11 6.94
C PRO A 18 -23.65 -4.88 6.70
N ALA A 19 -23.83 -4.24 5.55
CA ALA A 19 -23.35 -2.88 5.33
C ALA A 19 -24.10 -1.96 6.30
N GLN A 20 -23.51 -1.68 7.46
CA GLN A 20 -23.93 -0.51 8.23
C GLN A 20 -23.59 0.71 7.37
N ASP A 21 -24.61 1.50 7.03
CA ASP A 21 -24.48 2.74 6.26
C ASP A 21 -23.56 3.71 6.99
N VAL A 22 -22.26 3.62 6.71
CA VAL A 22 -21.29 4.62 7.17
C VAL A 22 -21.51 5.86 6.33
N PRO A 23 -21.80 7.03 6.92
CA PRO A 23 -21.99 8.26 6.17
C PRO A 23 -20.77 8.58 5.32
N LEU A 24 -20.93 8.57 4.00
CA LEU A 24 -19.90 8.99 3.07
C LEU A 24 -19.79 10.53 3.07
N PRO A 25 -18.62 11.09 2.69
CA PRO A 25 -18.52 12.53 2.49
C PRO A 25 -19.55 13.02 1.44
N PRO A 26 -19.94 14.31 1.46
CA PRO A 26 -20.77 14.87 0.40
C PRO A 26 -20.10 14.74 -0.97
N ILE A 27 -20.87 14.38 -2.00
CA ILE A 27 -20.36 14.28 -3.36
C ILE A 27 -20.12 15.70 -3.90
N VAL A 28 -18.87 16.01 -4.24
CA VAL A 28 -18.50 17.29 -4.88
C VAL A 28 -19.01 17.33 -6.32
N SER A 29 -18.71 16.28 -7.09
CA SER A 29 -19.23 16.04 -8.44
C SER A 29 -19.12 14.54 -8.71
N PRO A 30 -20.10 13.86 -9.32
CA PRO A 30 -19.99 12.43 -9.56
C PRO A 30 -18.92 12.13 -10.63
N LEU A 31 -18.14 11.06 -10.42
CA LEU A 31 -17.27 10.53 -11.49
C LEU A 31 -18.11 10.11 -12.69
N ARG A 32 -17.54 10.29 -13.89
CA ARG A 32 -18.13 9.73 -15.11
C ARG A 32 -18.15 8.20 -15.02
N GLU A 33 -19.21 7.62 -15.58
CA GLU A 33 -19.33 6.16 -15.69
C GLU A 33 -18.09 5.54 -16.35
N PRO A 34 -17.54 4.45 -15.80
CA PRO A 34 -16.41 3.78 -16.42
C PRO A 34 -16.76 3.17 -17.79
N PRO A 35 -15.74 2.97 -18.64
CA PRO A 35 -15.83 2.07 -19.77
C PRO A 35 -16.34 0.70 -19.32
N ALA A 36 -17.03 -0.04 -20.22
CA ALA A 36 -17.66 -1.32 -19.87
C ALA A 36 -16.70 -2.32 -19.20
N ALA A 37 -15.43 -2.34 -19.62
CA ALA A 37 -14.39 -3.21 -19.06
C ALA A 37 -14.05 -2.95 -17.57
N ASP A 38 -14.36 -1.75 -17.05
CA ASP A 38 -14.07 -1.33 -15.67
C ASP A 38 -15.33 -1.14 -14.83
N ARG A 39 -16.49 -1.60 -15.32
CA ARG A 39 -17.74 -1.65 -14.53
C ARG A 39 -17.76 -2.80 -13.53
N LEU A 40 -16.95 -3.83 -13.76
CA LEU A 40 -16.84 -4.99 -12.88
C LEU A 40 -15.67 -4.83 -11.89
N PRO A 41 -15.70 -5.52 -10.74
CA PRO A 41 -14.56 -5.59 -9.85
C PRO A 41 -13.32 -6.11 -10.57
N GLY A 42 -12.17 -5.50 -10.31
CA GLY A 42 -10.92 -5.94 -10.93
C GLY A 42 -9.71 -5.25 -10.35
N ALA A 43 -8.57 -5.95 -10.44
CA ALA A 43 -7.28 -5.38 -10.10
C ALA A 43 -6.71 -4.63 -11.30
N ARG A 44 -6.17 -3.44 -11.07
CA ARG A 44 -5.63 -2.55 -12.10
C ARG A 44 -4.32 -1.92 -11.66
N VAL A 45 -3.44 -1.76 -12.63
CA VAL A 45 -2.30 -0.84 -12.59
C VAL A 45 -2.45 0.10 -13.78
N VAL A 46 -2.26 1.40 -13.55
CA VAL A 46 -2.32 2.44 -14.57
C VAL A 46 -1.09 3.33 -14.44
N LEU A 47 -0.45 3.61 -15.57
CA LEU A 47 0.49 4.71 -15.70
C LEU A 47 -0.29 6.01 -15.94
N ALA A 48 -0.16 6.97 -15.04
CA ALA A 48 -0.70 8.31 -15.19
C ALA A 48 0.38 9.23 -15.81
N ASP A 49 0.63 9.04 -17.10
CA ASP A 49 1.56 9.87 -17.90
C ASP A 49 1.22 11.37 -17.81
N TYR A 50 -0.07 11.70 -17.77
CA TYR A 50 -0.62 13.04 -17.57
C TYR A 50 -0.38 13.62 -16.17
N ARG A 51 0.06 12.81 -15.20
CA ARG A 51 0.40 13.22 -13.84
C ARG A 51 1.82 12.81 -13.51
N HIS A 52 2.76 13.24 -14.35
CA HIS A 52 4.20 13.09 -14.13
C HIS A 52 4.66 11.64 -13.96
N ASP A 53 4.08 10.75 -14.77
CA ASP A 53 4.37 9.32 -14.82
C ASP A 53 4.09 8.58 -13.51
N ASP A 54 3.18 9.07 -12.67
CA ASP A 54 2.79 8.34 -11.46
C ASP A 54 2.16 6.98 -11.79
N LEU A 55 2.31 6.03 -10.87
CA LEU A 55 1.66 4.72 -10.97
C LEU A 55 0.55 4.62 -9.94
N LEU A 56 -0.63 4.25 -10.43
CA LEU A 56 -1.81 3.94 -9.63
C LEU A 56 -2.02 2.44 -9.65
N TRP A 57 -2.33 1.84 -8.50
CA TRP A 57 -2.79 0.46 -8.45
C TRP A 57 -3.88 0.24 -7.41
N GLU A 58 -4.86 -0.57 -7.78
CA GLU A 58 -6.04 -0.83 -6.96
C GLU A 58 -6.63 -2.21 -7.25
N ASN A 59 -7.48 -2.69 -6.34
CA ASN A 59 -8.32 -3.88 -6.51
C ASN A 59 -9.72 -3.62 -5.91
N ASP A 60 -10.52 -4.64 -5.65
CA ASP A 60 -11.84 -4.52 -5.00
C ASP A 60 -11.82 -4.04 -3.54
N ARG A 61 -10.65 -3.84 -2.94
CA ARG A 61 -10.46 -3.59 -1.50
C ARG A 61 -9.69 -2.30 -1.20
N THR A 62 -8.71 -1.95 -2.02
CA THR A 62 -7.75 -0.88 -1.70
C THR A 62 -7.21 -0.20 -2.96
N ALA A 63 -6.59 0.96 -2.79
CA ALA A 63 -6.17 1.88 -3.84
C ALA A 63 -4.93 2.68 -3.39
N HIS A 64 -3.90 2.72 -4.22
CA HIS A 64 -2.60 3.29 -3.86
C HIS A 64 -1.90 3.96 -5.05
N ARG A 65 -0.99 4.88 -4.73
CA ARG A 65 -0.18 5.62 -5.70
C ARG A 65 1.28 5.70 -5.28
N ILE A 66 2.18 5.67 -6.27
CA ILE A 66 3.60 6.01 -6.12
C ILE A 66 4.01 6.97 -7.23
N TYR A 67 5.04 7.75 -6.94
CA TYR A 67 5.37 8.93 -7.73
C TYR A 67 6.49 8.69 -8.74
N GLY A 68 6.29 9.17 -9.97
CA GLY A 68 7.26 9.08 -11.07
C GLY A 68 8.34 10.16 -11.00
N HIS A 69 9.49 9.92 -11.63
CA HIS A 69 10.63 10.85 -11.60
C HIS A 69 10.31 12.25 -12.14
N ALA A 70 9.42 12.36 -13.13
CA ALA A 70 9.03 13.65 -13.70
C ALA A 70 8.39 14.60 -12.66
N LEU A 71 7.83 14.05 -11.57
CA LEU A 71 7.20 14.85 -10.52
C LEU A 71 8.23 15.69 -9.74
N GLU A 72 9.49 15.24 -9.68
CA GLU A 72 10.56 15.92 -8.94
C GLU A 72 10.82 17.35 -9.42
N ALA A 73 10.52 17.62 -10.69
CA ALA A 73 10.70 18.95 -11.29
C ALA A 73 9.56 19.94 -10.94
N VAL A 74 8.43 19.46 -10.43
CA VAL A 74 7.20 20.24 -10.28
C VAL A 74 6.75 20.35 -8.83
N GLU A 75 6.87 19.26 -8.04
CA GLU A 75 6.37 19.20 -6.66
C GLU A 75 7.44 18.66 -5.68
N PRO A 76 8.35 19.53 -5.19
CA PRO A 76 9.22 19.23 -4.06
C PRO A 76 8.47 19.40 -2.73
N PRO A 77 8.72 18.57 -1.71
CA PRO A 77 9.69 17.48 -1.65
C PRO A 77 9.15 16.18 -2.25
N SER A 78 9.99 15.48 -3.02
CA SER A 78 9.65 14.21 -3.67
C SER A 78 10.38 13.04 -3.02
N GLY A 79 9.79 11.84 -3.03
CA GLY A 79 10.37 10.64 -2.45
C GLY A 79 9.58 9.37 -2.72
N SER A 80 10.12 8.24 -2.26
CA SER A 80 9.54 6.90 -2.46
C SER A 80 8.52 6.45 -1.40
N GLY A 81 7.77 7.40 -0.84
CA GLY A 81 6.62 7.08 0.02
C GLY A 81 5.47 6.50 -0.80
N ILE A 82 4.59 5.73 -0.14
CA ILE A 82 3.43 5.12 -0.80
C ILE A 82 2.15 5.76 -0.29
N ASP A 83 1.39 6.31 -1.22
CA ASP A 83 0.09 6.95 -0.99
C ASP A 83 -1.03 5.92 -0.92
N ALA A 84 -2.01 6.16 -0.04
CA ALA A 84 -3.13 5.27 0.21
C ALA A 84 -4.45 6.05 0.16
N TRP A 85 -5.31 5.67 -0.79
CA TRP A 85 -6.59 6.36 -1.01
C TRP A 85 -7.73 5.62 -0.32
N GLY A 86 -8.71 6.38 0.16
CA GLY A 86 -9.98 5.82 0.60
C GLY A 86 -10.76 5.28 -0.59
N LYS A 87 -11.22 4.03 -0.51
CA LYS A 87 -12.02 3.36 -1.56
C LYS A 87 -13.31 2.77 -0.99
N ASN A 88 -14.47 3.11 -1.54
CA ASN A 88 -15.77 2.58 -1.12
C ASN A 88 -16.52 1.79 -2.21
N VAL A 89 -15.93 1.58 -3.37
CA VAL A 89 -16.47 0.72 -4.45
C VAL A 89 -15.55 -0.47 -4.72
N THR A 90 -16.07 -1.52 -5.35
CA THR A 90 -15.27 -2.71 -5.73
C THR A 90 -14.66 -2.61 -7.14
N ARG A 91 -15.13 -1.68 -7.97
CA ARG A 91 -14.61 -1.40 -9.32
C ARG A 91 -13.42 -0.44 -9.28
N PRO A 92 -12.55 -0.41 -10.31
CA PRO A 92 -11.46 0.58 -10.40
C PRO A 92 -12.01 2.00 -10.45
N PHE A 93 -11.38 2.98 -9.78
CA PHE A 93 -11.79 4.39 -9.80
C PHE A 93 -10.63 5.40 -9.87
N MET A 94 -9.42 5.01 -9.45
CA MET A 94 -8.33 5.95 -9.17
C MET A 94 -7.94 6.78 -10.39
N ASP A 95 -7.83 6.17 -11.58
CA ASP A 95 -7.47 6.91 -12.80
C ASP A 95 -8.56 7.93 -13.17
N ARG A 96 -9.85 7.56 -13.03
CA ARG A 96 -10.95 8.50 -13.32
C ARG A 96 -10.97 9.66 -12.33
N GLN A 97 -10.74 9.36 -11.06
CA GLN A 97 -10.63 10.36 -10.00
C GLN A 97 -9.44 11.29 -10.25
N LEU A 98 -8.24 10.76 -10.52
CA LEU A 98 -7.06 11.60 -10.73
C LEU A 98 -7.19 12.50 -11.96
N ARG A 99 -7.88 12.04 -13.02
CA ARG A 99 -8.17 12.84 -14.22
C ARG A 99 -9.11 14.02 -13.98
N THR A 100 -9.81 14.09 -12.85
CA THR A 100 -10.63 15.28 -12.53
C THR A 100 -9.75 16.49 -12.17
N GLY A 101 -8.50 16.25 -11.73
CA GLY A 101 -7.67 17.26 -11.10
C GLY A 101 -8.08 17.61 -9.66
N ASP A 102 -9.10 16.94 -9.12
CA ASP A 102 -9.62 17.09 -7.77
C ASP A 102 -9.66 15.72 -7.07
N GLN A 103 -8.49 15.13 -6.81
CA GLN A 103 -8.41 13.83 -6.12
C GLN A 103 -8.86 13.91 -4.65
N HIS A 104 -8.83 15.11 -4.06
CA HIS A 104 -9.14 15.35 -2.66
C HIS A 104 -10.64 15.55 -2.41
N GLY A 105 -11.41 15.90 -3.44
CA GLY A 105 -12.87 15.87 -3.41
C GLY A 105 -13.43 14.44 -3.43
N PHE A 106 -14.49 14.19 -2.65
CA PHE A 106 -15.22 12.93 -2.76
C PHE A 106 -16.15 12.97 -3.99
N HIS A 107 -15.85 12.15 -5.00
CA HIS A 107 -16.64 12.06 -6.23
C HIS A 107 -17.52 10.79 -6.29
N GLY A 108 -17.76 10.16 -5.14
CA GLY A 108 -18.68 9.03 -4.96
C GLY A 108 -18.03 7.64 -4.78
N GLU A 109 -16.77 7.48 -5.20
CA GLU A 109 -16.12 6.16 -5.32
C GLU A 109 -14.85 5.99 -4.48
N GLY A 110 -14.26 7.11 -4.06
CA GLY A 110 -13.11 7.18 -3.19
C GLY A 110 -12.62 8.61 -3.02
N ILE A 111 -11.53 8.77 -2.27
CA ILE A 111 -10.98 10.07 -1.90
C ILE A 111 -9.49 9.93 -1.53
N ASP A 112 -8.68 10.87 -2.00
CA ASP A 112 -7.32 11.08 -1.50
C ASP A 112 -7.36 12.09 -0.34
N PHE A 113 -7.19 11.63 0.89
CA PHE A 113 -6.98 12.52 2.05
C PHE A 113 -5.75 12.12 2.85
N TYR A 114 -4.88 11.33 2.23
CA TYR A 114 -3.68 10.77 2.83
C TYR A 114 -2.46 11.51 2.30
N ASN A 115 -1.93 12.45 3.08
CA ASN A 115 -0.80 13.25 2.64
C ASN A 115 0.54 12.57 2.98
N VAL A 116 1.14 11.89 2.00
CA VAL A 116 2.43 11.20 2.18
C VAL A 116 3.55 12.16 2.57
N GLY A 117 3.62 13.35 1.96
CA GLY A 117 4.74 14.27 2.12
C GLY A 117 6.11 13.58 1.95
N GLY A 118 7.07 13.91 2.82
CA GLY A 118 8.40 13.27 2.83
C GLY A 118 8.45 11.88 3.48
N SER A 119 7.33 11.41 4.06
CA SER A 119 7.28 10.16 4.82
C SER A 119 7.42 8.92 3.92
N ARG A 120 7.36 7.74 4.53
CA ARG A 120 7.29 6.45 3.84
C ARG A 120 5.85 6.04 3.52
N GLY A 121 4.86 6.88 3.86
CA GLY A 121 3.46 6.58 3.57
C GLY A 121 3.04 5.27 4.22
N MET A 122 2.41 4.37 3.46
CA MET A 122 1.90 3.09 3.97
C MET A 122 2.87 1.90 3.87
N GLY A 123 4.14 2.11 3.54
CA GLY A 123 5.11 1.02 3.41
C GLY A 123 6.27 1.26 2.45
N GLY A 124 6.59 2.52 2.15
CA GLY A 124 7.87 2.89 1.57
C GLY A 124 9.02 2.47 2.49
N LEU A 125 10.23 2.39 1.93
CA LEU A 125 11.41 2.00 2.70
C LEU A 125 12.57 2.97 2.52
N GLY A 126 13.56 2.81 3.38
CA GLY A 126 14.89 3.41 3.29
C GLY A 126 15.91 2.54 4.02
N ILE A 127 17.16 2.98 4.03
CA ILE A 127 18.23 2.33 4.80
C ILE A 127 18.37 3.06 6.13
N TRP A 128 18.16 2.34 7.23
CA TRP A 128 18.36 2.86 8.57
C TRP A 128 19.84 2.76 8.94
N PHE A 129 20.51 3.91 9.04
CA PHE A 129 21.93 3.99 9.35
C PHE A 129 22.21 5.27 10.14
N ASP A 130 22.96 5.14 11.23
CA ASP A 130 23.32 6.23 12.13
C ASP A 130 22.10 7.06 12.60
N ASN A 131 21.08 6.35 13.11
CA ASN A 131 19.81 6.91 13.58
C ASN A 131 19.06 7.80 12.56
N LYS A 132 19.34 7.60 11.27
CA LYS A 132 18.71 8.31 10.16
C LYS A 132 18.18 7.32 9.12
N LEU A 133 17.01 7.64 8.56
CA LEU A 133 16.47 6.93 7.42
C LEU A 133 16.97 7.57 6.11
N TRP A 134 17.78 6.84 5.36
CA TRP A 134 18.31 7.24 4.06
C TRP A 134 17.43 6.70 2.94
N THR A 135 16.82 7.58 2.17
CA THR A 135 15.71 7.23 1.28
C THR A 135 16.03 7.50 -0.18
N SER A 136 15.39 6.71 -1.06
CA SER A 136 15.37 7.01 -2.49
C SER A 136 14.44 8.18 -2.79
N ARG A 137 14.69 8.77 -3.97
CA ARG A 137 13.81 9.69 -4.69
C ARG A 137 12.64 8.92 -5.33
N ASN A 138 11.93 9.54 -6.26
CA ASN A 138 10.86 8.89 -7.01
C ASN A 138 11.44 7.76 -7.89
N PHE A 139 10.58 6.86 -8.38
CA PHE A 139 11.08 5.80 -9.28
C PHE A 139 11.46 6.39 -10.64
N ILE A 140 12.51 5.83 -11.26
CA ILE A 140 13.06 6.31 -12.54
C ILE A 140 12.68 5.45 -13.74
N ALA A 141 12.21 4.23 -13.50
CA ALA A 141 11.72 3.35 -14.55
C ALA A 141 10.63 2.45 -14.00
N HIS A 142 9.74 1.99 -14.87
CA HIS A 142 8.66 1.08 -14.51
C HIS A 142 8.38 0.05 -15.61
N ARG A 143 7.73 -1.05 -15.22
CA ARG A 143 7.26 -2.13 -16.08
C ARG A 143 5.91 -2.61 -15.55
N ILE A 144 4.81 -2.39 -16.27
CA ILE A 144 3.52 -3.02 -15.95
C ILE A 144 3.57 -4.46 -16.45
N LEU A 145 3.44 -5.41 -15.53
CA LEU A 145 3.56 -6.85 -15.81
C LEU A 145 2.18 -7.48 -16.03
N ARG A 146 1.19 -7.09 -15.22
CA ARG A 146 -0.20 -7.51 -15.31
C ARG A 146 -1.13 -6.39 -14.86
N THR A 147 -2.15 -6.12 -15.65
CA THR A 147 -3.27 -5.24 -15.30
C THR A 147 -4.52 -5.86 -15.92
N GLY A 148 -5.64 -5.91 -15.20
CA GLY A 148 -6.79 -6.69 -15.65
C GLY A 148 -7.13 -7.87 -14.73
N GLY A 149 -8.41 -8.21 -14.64
CA GLY A 149 -8.87 -9.43 -13.96
C GLY A 149 -8.52 -9.48 -12.47
N THR A 150 -7.80 -10.53 -12.05
CA THR A 150 -7.63 -10.93 -10.64
C THR A 150 -6.35 -10.43 -9.97
N VAL A 151 -5.42 -9.80 -10.72
CA VAL A 151 -4.14 -9.32 -10.16
C VAL A 151 -3.61 -8.08 -10.87
N ALA A 152 -3.17 -7.10 -10.09
CA ALA A 152 -2.39 -5.95 -10.49
C ALA A 152 -0.92 -6.22 -10.15
N GLN A 153 -0.03 -6.18 -11.13
CA GLN A 153 1.40 -6.44 -10.93
C GLN A 153 2.26 -5.53 -11.80
N PHE A 154 3.24 -4.91 -11.16
CA PHE A 154 4.21 -4.06 -11.84
C PHE A 154 5.53 -4.05 -11.09
N GLU A 155 6.55 -3.49 -11.72
CA GLU A 155 7.88 -3.35 -11.17
C GLU A 155 8.39 -1.93 -11.43
N VAL A 156 9.18 -1.40 -10.50
CA VAL A 156 9.85 -0.11 -10.65
C VAL A 156 11.31 -0.20 -10.25
N ASP A 157 12.13 0.66 -10.84
CA ASP A 157 13.53 0.86 -10.48
C ASP A 157 13.71 2.24 -9.84
N TYR A 158 14.45 2.30 -8.73
CA TYR A 158 14.85 3.53 -8.07
C TYR A 158 16.32 3.83 -8.35
N ALA A 159 16.63 5.09 -8.66
CA ALA A 159 18.00 5.55 -8.87
C ALA A 159 18.86 5.35 -7.60
N PRO A 160 20.19 5.21 -7.71
CA PRO A 160 21.01 5.02 -6.53
C PRO A 160 21.06 6.26 -5.64
N TRP A 161 20.79 6.08 -4.35
CA TRP A 161 20.87 7.11 -3.31
C TRP A 161 22.05 6.86 -2.35
N PRO A 162 22.60 7.91 -1.72
CA PRO A 162 23.65 7.76 -0.72
C PRO A 162 23.08 7.24 0.62
N VAL A 163 23.90 6.46 1.32
CA VAL A 163 23.74 6.09 2.71
C VAL A 163 25.03 6.53 3.39
N ASP A 164 24.97 7.67 4.07
CA ASP A 164 26.16 8.41 4.51
C ASP A 164 27.11 8.72 3.32
N THR A 165 28.37 9.05 3.59
CA THR A 165 29.40 9.43 2.61
C THR A 165 30.00 8.24 1.86
N GLY A 166 29.95 7.03 2.43
CA GLY A 166 30.72 5.87 1.94
C GLY A 166 29.93 4.83 1.14
N ARG A 167 28.60 4.92 1.07
CA ARG A 167 27.78 3.85 0.51
C ARG A 167 26.68 4.39 -0.40
N ARG A 168 26.45 3.70 -1.52
CA ARG A 168 25.27 3.90 -2.38
C ARG A 168 24.42 2.64 -2.41
N VAL A 169 23.12 2.83 -2.49
CA VAL A 169 22.11 1.77 -2.58
C VAL A 169 21.13 2.10 -3.70
N TRP A 170 20.65 1.09 -4.41
CA TRP A 170 19.61 1.21 -5.42
C TRP A 170 18.67 0.01 -5.36
N GLU A 171 17.50 0.13 -5.94
CA GLU A 171 16.42 -0.83 -5.73
C GLU A 171 15.67 -1.13 -7.03
N THR A 172 15.33 -2.40 -7.20
CA THR A 172 14.19 -2.82 -8.02
C THR A 172 13.12 -3.35 -7.08
N ARG A 173 11.87 -2.87 -7.20
CA ARG A 173 10.74 -3.33 -6.41
C ARG A 173 9.61 -3.81 -7.30
N ARG A 174 9.13 -5.03 -7.04
CA ARG A 174 7.93 -5.60 -7.63
C ARG A 174 6.75 -5.50 -6.67
N PHE A 175 5.63 -5.03 -7.19
CA PHE A 175 4.36 -4.86 -6.50
C PHE A 175 3.38 -5.89 -7.05
N THR A 176 2.67 -6.61 -6.18
CA THR A 176 1.63 -7.57 -6.58
C THR A 176 0.43 -7.42 -5.66
N LEU A 177 -0.71 -7.02 -6.24
CA LEU A 177 -1.98 -6.86 -5.55
C LEU A 177 -3.03 -7.78 -6.20
N PRO A 178 -3.27 -8.96 -5.61
CA PRO A 178 -4.42 -9.81 -5.96
C PRO A 178 -5.74 -9.16 -5.56
N MET A 179 -6.85 -9.59 -6.14
CA MET A 179 -8.20 -9.29 -5.64
C MET A 179 -8.43 -9.90 -4.24
N GLY A 180 -9.38 -9.35 -3.49
CA GLY A 180 -9.88 -9.88 -2.22
C GLY A 180 -9.00 -9.57 -0.99
N THR A 181 -7.94 -8.78 -1.15
CA THR A 181 -7.01 -8.44 -0.05
C THR A 181 -6.74 -6.94 0.03
N HIS A 182 -6.48 -6.43 1.23
CA HIS A 182 -5.99 -5.07 1.45
C HIS A 182 -4.45 -4.99 1.36
N PHE A 183 -3.76 -6.11 1.18
CA PHE A 183 -2.29 -6.16 1.14
C PHE A 183 -1.75 -6.21 -0.28
N THR A 184 -0.84 -5.28 -0.59
CA THR A 184 0.08 -5.41 -1.72
C THR A 184 1.33 -6.15 -1.24
N ARG A 185 1.68 -7.23 -1.93
CA ARG A 185 2.96 -7.91 -1.75
C ARG A 185 4.07 -7.11 -2.43
N MET A 186 5.08 -6.74 -1.66
CA MET A 186 6.25 -6.00 -2.07
C MET A 186 7.46 -6.95 -2.07
N GLN A 187 8.12 -7.09 -3.21
CA GLN A 187 9.39 -7.81 -3.29
C GLN A 187 10.48 -6.85 -3.77
N SER A 188 11.46 -6.62 -2.91
CA SER A 188 12.55 -5.68 -3.16
C SER A 188 13.86 -6.41 -3.32
N VAL A 189 14.65 -5.99 -4.31
CA VAL A 189 16.07 -6.34 -4.45
C VAL A 189 16.87 -5.05 -4.29
N LEU A 190 17.52 -4.91 -3.13
CA LEU A 190 18.43 -3.81 -2.87
C LEU A 190 19.84 -4.21 -3.31
N ARG A 191 20.48 -3.39 -4.13
CA ARG A 191 21.89 -3.53 -4.50
C ARG A 191 22.69 -2.42 -3.85
N SER A 192 23.99 -2.63 -3.68
CA SER A 192 24.85 -1.66 -3.02
C SER A 192 26.28 -1.74 -3.53
N GLY A 193 27.02 -0.63 -3.40
CA GLY A 193 28.47 -0.60 -3.63
C GLY A 193 29.30 -1.39 -2.59
N SER A 194 28.66 -1.95 -1.55
CA SER A 194 29.27 -2.82 -0.56
C SER A 194 28.41 -4.08 -0.35
N SER A 195 29.06 -5.21 -0.11
CA SER A 195 28.44 -6.51 0.22
C SER A 195 27.96 -6.61 1.67
N GLU A 196 28.31 -5.64 2.53
CA GLU A 196 27.89 -5.62 3.93
C GLU A 196 26.36 -5.64 4.05
N PRO A 197 25.79 -6.27 5.09
CA PRO A 197 24.36 -6.23 5.29
C PRO A 197 23.80 -4.80 5.40
N LEU A 198 22.52 -4.66 5.09
CA LEU A 198 21.75 -3.42 5.21
C LEU A 198 20.71 -3.59 6.32
N THR A 199 20.47 -2.52 7.07
CA THR A 199 19.26 -2.41 7.90
C THR A 199 18.24 -1.60 7.10
N VAL A 200 17.16 -2.25 6.66
CA VAL A 200 16.06 -1.60 5.95
C VAL A 200 15.02 -1.15 6.96
N GLY A 201 14.63 0.12 6.92
CA GLY A 201 13.47 0.64 7.64
C GLY A 201 12.28 0.72 6.70
N ILE A 202 11.21 0.00 7.00
CA ILE A 202 9.92 0.09 6.28
C ILE A 202 8.97 0.89 7.16
N GLY A 203 8.37 1.95 6.59
CA GLY A 203 7.73 2.98 7.40
C GLY A 203 6.22 3.12 7.20
N LEU A 204 5.55 3.43 8.31
CA LEU A 204 4.20 4.01 8.35
C LEU A 204 4.29 5.49 8.72
N SER A 205 3.64 6.35 7.95
CA SER A 205 3.58 7.78 8.24
C SER A 205 2.86 8.06 9.57
N LYS A 206 3.45 8.92 10.39
CA LYS A 206 2.88 9.36 11.67
C LYS A 206 1.72 10.33 11.52
N LYS A 207 1.66 11.06 10.40
CA LYS A 207 0.84 12.28 10.26
C LYS A 207 0.04 12.37 8.96
N ALA A 208 0.17 11.40 8.06
CA ALA A 208 -0.47 11.49 6.74
C ALA A 208 -2.00 11.59 6.78
N SER A 209 -2.65 11.22 7.89
CA SER A 209 -4.10 11.40 8.10
C SER A 209 -4.43 12.27 9.33
N GLY A 210 -3.47 13.06 9.83
CA GLY A 210 -3.59 13.86 11.06
C GLY A 210 -2.73 13.34 12.22
N ASP A 211 -2.72 14.09 13.33
CA ASP A 211 -1.91 13.80 14.51
C ASP A 211 -2.58 12.78 15.47
N GLY A 212 -1.75 12.10 16.27
CA GLY A 212 -2.20 11.18 17.32
C GLY A 212 -2.76 9.83 16.83
N PRO A 213 -2.11 9.12 15.89
CA PRO A 213 -2.57 7.79 15.49
C PRO A 213 -2.38 6.75 16.61
N THR A 214 -3.17 5.68 16.56
CA THR A 214 -2.96 4.48 17.38
C THR A 214 -2.00 3.54 16.65
N LEU A 215 -0.80 3.35 17.19
CA LEU A 215 0.21 2.41 16.68
C LEU A 215 0.15 1.10 17.48
N SER A 216 0.22 -0.03 16.80
CA SER A 216 0.43 -1.36 17.41
C SER A 216 1.60 -2.06 16.73
N VAL A 217 2.44 -2.72 17.53
CA VAL A 217 3.66 -3.39 17.07
C VAL A 217 3.78 -4.75 17.74
N ASP A 218 3.82 -5.80 16.93
CA ASP A 218 4.13 -7.16 17.35
C ASP A 218 5.33 -7.69 16.55
N ARG A 219 6.52 -7.53 17.12
CA ARG A 219 7.78 -7.97 16.50
C ARG A 219 7.84 -9.48 16.31
N ALA A 220 7.25 -10.26 17.21
CA ALA A 220 7.27 -11.72 17.14
C ALA A 220 6.44 -12.24 15.95
N ARG A 221 5.43 -11.47 15.52
CA ARG A 221 4.63 -11.74 14.32
C ARG A 221 5.06 -10.94 13.09
N GLY A 222 6.12 -10.14 13.19
CA GLY A 222 6.54 -9.26 12.10
C GLY A 222 5.44 -8.30 11.67
N LEU A 223 4.70 -7.73 12.63
CA LEU A 223 3.52 -6.90 12.37
C LEU A 223 3.69 -5.51 12.97
N MET A 224 3.32 -4.50 12.18
CA MET A 224 3.13 -3.13 12.62
C MET A 224 1.87 -2.57 11.97
N THR A 225 0.91 -2.11 12.75
CA THR A 225 -0.32 -1.46 12.28
C THR A 225 -0.44 -0.06 12.83
N LEU A 226 -1.14 0.77 12.08
CA LEU A 226 -1.46 2.14 12.47
C LEU A 226 -2.92 2.42 12.13
N TRP A 227 -3.66 2.98 13.07
CA TRP A 227 -5.00 3.51 12.85
C TRP A 227 -4.95 5.02 13.07
N GLY A 228 -5.24 5.81 12.04
CA GLY A 228 -5.20 7.27 12.11
C GLY A 228 -6.25 7.85 13.06
N PRO A 229 -6.19 9.17 13.35
CA PRO A 229 -7.31 9.85 13.99
C PRO A 229 -8.56 9.83 13.09
N GLU A 230 -9.74 9.98 13.68
CA GLU A 230 -10.99 10.17 12.91
C GLU A 230 -11.04 11.61 12.39
N HIS A 231 -11.12 11.76 11.06
CA HIS A 231 -11.43 13.04 10.44
C HIS A 231 -12.95 13.18 10.26
N PRO A 232 -13.59 14.26 10.77
CA PRO A 232 -15.06 14.40 10.71
C PRO A 232 -15.63 14.28 9.29
N GLY A 233 -14.92 14.83 8.30
CA GLY A 233 -15.35 14.79 6.91
C GLY A 233 -14.99 13.50 6.18
N HIS A 234 -13.90 12.82 6.56
CA HIS A 234 -13.28 11.79 5.72
C HIS A 234 -13.22 10.42 6.38
N GLY A 235 -13.36 10.28 7.69
CA GLY A 235 -13.11 9.02 8.40
C GLY A 235 -11.64 8.83 8.77
N THR A 236 -11.22 7.56 8.89
CA THR A 236 -9.88 7.15 9.31
C THR A 236 -9.23 6.25 8.28
N MET A 237 -7.93 6.41 8.08
CA MET A 237 -7.08 5.42 7.40
C MET A 237 -6.43 4.45 8.39
N GLY A 238 -6.54 3.17 8.09
CA GLY A 238 -5.76 2.10 8.72
C GLY A 238 -4.63 1.67 7.79
N LEU A 239 -3.42 1.47 8.31
CA LEU A 239 -2.24 1.04 7.58
C LEU A 239 -1.61 -0.18 8.26
N ALA A 240 -0.98 -1.06 7.50
CA ALA A 240 -0.29 -2.22 8.06
C ALA A 240 0.96 -2.59 7.26
N ILE A 241 1.99 -3.01 7.98
CA ILE A 241 3.17 -3.68 7.45
C ILE A 241 3.26 -5.07 8.07
N ARG A 242 3.41 -6.09 7.22
CA ARG A 242 3.74 -7.46 7.60
C ARG A 242 5.07 -7.86 6.96
N VAL A 243 5.97 -8.43 7.74
CA VAL A 243 7.32 -8.86 7.32
C VAL A 243 7.58 -10.29 7.81
N ASP A 244 8.61 -10.94 7.26
CA ASP A 244 9.14 -12.16 7.86
C ASP A 244 9.70 -11.83 9.26
N PRO A 245 9.15 -12.41 10.35
CA PRO A 245 9.63 -12.15 11.70
C PRO A 245 11.12 -12.48 11.89
N ALA A 246 11.65 -13.45 11.14
CA ALA A 246 13.06 -13.84 11.22
C ALA A 246 14.02 -12.75 10.71
N ALA A 247 13.55 -11.83 9.87
CA ALA A 247 14.34 -10.71 9.37
C ALA A 247 14.34 -9.50 10.31
N VAL A 248 13.45 -9.45 11.30
CA VAL A 248 13.25 -8.29 12.18
C VAL A 248 14.43 -8.14 13.14
N VAL A 249 15.13 -7.01 13.06
CA VAL A 249 16.21 -6.64 13.99
C VAL A 249 15.81 -5.57 14.99
N GLY A 250 14.68 -4.90 14.77
CA GLY A 250 14.18 -3.89 15.71
C GLY A 250 13.02 -3.08 15.17
N VAL A 251 12.71 -2.03 15.91
CA VAL A 251 11.81 -0.97 15.51
C VAL A 251 12.50 0.36 15.77
N GLY A 252 12.14 1.37 15.02
CA GLY A 252 12.70 2.71 15.12
C GLY A 252 11.69 3.76 14.71
N GLN A 253 12.11 5.00 14.73
CA GLN A 253 11.31 6.11 14.23
C GLN A 253 12.20 7.30 13.89
N ASP A 254 11.75 8.12 12.95
CA ASP A 254 12.25 9.47 12.74
C ASP A 254 11.12 10.48 13.01
N ALA A 255 11.24 11.72 12.53
CA ALA A 255 10.22 12.74 12.71
C ALA A 255 8.87 12.37 12.06
N ASP A 256 8.90 11.62 10.94
CA ASP A 256 7.75 11.42 10.06
C ASP A 256 7.24 9.98 10.06
N ASN A 257 8.05 9.01 10.52
CA ASN A 257 7.80 7.59 10.32
C ASN A 257 7.93 6.78 11.61
N TYR A 258 7.03 5.82 11.80
CA TYR A 258 7.29 4.63 12.61
C TYR A 258 7.88 3.55 11.70
N LEU A 259 8.93 2.87 12.15
CA LEU A 259 9.72 1.95 11.33
C LEU A 259 9.79 0.57 11.93
N ILE A 260 9.57 -0.46 11.10
CA ILE A 260 10.04 -1.81 11.36
C ILE A 260 11.38 -2.01 10.64
N LEU A 261 12.37 -2.53 11.37
CA LEU A 261 13.74 -2.63 10.89
C LEU A 261 14.08 -4.08 10.55
N LEU A 262 14.51 -4.31 9.31
CA LEU A 262 14.89 -5.63 8.78
C LEU A 262 16.37 -5.70 8.47
N ARG A 263 17.00 -6.84 8.73
CA ARG A 263 18.32 -7.16 8.19
C ARG A 263 18.17 -7.78 6.80
N VAL A 264 18.81 -7.18 5.81
CA VAL A 264 18.82 -7.71 4.43
C VAL A 264 20.24 -7.77 3.88
N ARG A 265 20.48 -8.64 2.89
CA ARG A 265 21.76 -8.73 2.19
C ARG A 265 21.63 -8.12 0.79
N PRO A 266 22.58 -7.27 0.35
CA PRO A 266 22.58 -6.75 -1.01
C PRO A 266 22.50 -7.87 -2.07
N GLY A 267 21.70 -7.66 -3.10
CA GLY A 267 21.46 -8.60 -4.20
C GLY A 267 20.49 -9.75 -3.89
N GLN A 268 20.13 -9.96 -2.62
CA GLN A 268 19.14 -10.96 -2.24
C GLN A 268 17.74 -10.32 -2.18
N PRO A 269 16.71 -10.93 -2.80
CA PRO A 269 15.35 -10.43 -2.68
C PRO A 269 14.80 -10.67 -1.27
N PHE A 270 14.01 -9.72 -0.77
CA PHE A 270 13.19 -9.90 0.42
C PHE A 270 11.76 -9.47 0.13
N VAL A 271 10.82 -9.99 0.92
CA VAL A 271 9.39 -9.76 0.73
C VAL A 271 8.80 -9.16 2.00
N TYR A 272 7.91 -8.20 1.81
CA TYR A 272 7.03 -7.69 2.84
C TYR A 272 5.67 -7.38 2.23
N HIS A 273 4.67 -7.16 3.07
CA HIS A 273 3.34 -6.76 2.65
C HIS A 273 2.99 -5.44 3.30
N ALA A 274 2.45 -4.53 2.49
CA ALA A 274 1.95 -3.24 2.93
C ALA A 274 0.47 -3.15 2.53
N GLY A 275 -0.38 -2.66 3.42
CA GLY A 275 -1.81 -2.60 3.17
C GLY A 275 -2.47 -1.40 3.82
N SER A 276 -3.61 -1.01 3.26
CA SER A 276 -4.42 0.08 3.78
C SER A 276 -5.92 -0.24 3.77
N ALA A 277 -6.64 0.38 4.69
CA ALA A 277 -8.08 0.33 4.81
C ALA A 277 -8.64 1.72 5.13
N TRP A 278 -9.89 1.95 4.73
CA TRP A 278 -10.62 3.18 5.03
C TRP A 278 -11.83 2.88 5.90
N SER A 279 -12.06 3.70 6.95
CA SER A 279 -13.19 3.51 7.86
C SER A 279 -14.56 3.66 7.21
N ARG A 280 -14.63 4.31 6.04
CA ARG A 280 -15.84 4.42 5.21
C ARG A 280 -15.75 3.60 3.92
N GLY A 281 -14.71 2.78 3.81
CA GLY A 281 -14.42 1.97 2.64
C GLY A 281 -14.98 0.56 2.70
N VAL A 282 -14.72 -0.13 1.60
CA VAL A 282 -14.90 -1.58 1.48
C VAL A 282 -14.05 -2.31 2.53
N GLY A 283 -14.53 -3.47 3.02
CA GLY A 283 -13.83 -4.27 4.04
C GLY A 283 -14.36 -4.12 5.46
N GLY A 284 -15.12 -3.07 5.76
CA GLY A 284 -15.87 -2.99 7.03
C GLY A 284 -15.03 -2.67 8.27
N PHE A 285 -13.78 -2.24 8.11
CA PHE A 285 -12.92 -1.86 9.24
C PHE A 285 -13.38 -0.54 9.85
N ARG A 286 -13.75 -0.53 11.13
CA ARG A 286 -14.26 0.65 11.84
C ARG A 286 -13.48 1.00 13.11
N SER A 287 -12.43 0.24 13.41
CA SER A 287 -11.62 0.43 14.60
C SER A 287 -10.22 -0.13 14.40
N ALA A 288 -9.27 0.36 15.20
CA ALA A 288 -7.91 -0.17 15.27
C ALA A 288 -7.92 -1.69 15.54
N ALA A 289 -8.74 -2.15 16.49
CA ALA A 289 -8.81 -3.58 16.83
C ALA A 289 -9.27 -4.47 15.66
N ALA A 290 -10.25 -4.02 14.86
CA ALA A 290 -10.72 -4.77 13.69
C ALA A 290 -9.64 -4.83 12.59
N TRP A 291 -8.93 -3.71 12.38
CA TRP A 291 -7.83 -3.65 11.42
C TRP A 291 -6.63 -4.50 11.87
N ASP A 292 -6.25 -4.42 13.14
CA ASP A 292 -5.18 -5.20 13.74
C ASP A 292 -5.47 -6.71 13.63
N ALA A 293 -6.70 -7.14 13.91
CA ALA A 293 -7.10 -8.53 13.78
C ALA A 293 -6.94 -9.02 12.33
N TYR A 294 -7.45 -8.27 11.36
CA TYR A 294 -7.27 -8.61 9.94
C TYR A 294 -5.80 -8.65 9.53
N ALA A 295 -5.02 -7.64 9.90
CA ALA A 295 -3.61 -7.56 9.57
C ALA A 295 -2.81 -8.69 10.20
N ARG A 296 -3.18 -9.14 11.39
CA ARG A 296 -2.56 -10.27 12.10
C ARG A 296 -2.92 -11.62 11.47
N ASP A 297 -4.19 -11.81 11.12
CA ASP A 297 -4.73 -13.11 10.70
C ASP A 297 -4.61 -13.36 9.18
N ALA A 298 -4.20 -12.34 8.41
CA ALA A 298 -3.89 -12.49 7.00
C ALA A 298 -2.79 -13.54 6.76
N ASP A 299 -3.11 -14.53 5.91
CA ASP A 299 -2.18 -15.54 5.38
C ASP A 299 -1.36 -14.92 4.25
N LEU A 300 -0.05 -14.76 4.47
CA LEU A 300 0.84 -13.98 3.61
C LEU A 300 2.13 -14.75 3.31
N ASP A 301 2.54 -14.76 2.05
CA ASP A 301 3.73 -15.48 1.59
C ASP A 301 4.96 -14.57 1.49
N PHE A 302 5.94 -14.80 2.37
CA PHE A 302 7.20 -14.06 2.41
C PHE A 302 8.32 -14.68 1.56
N ARG A 303 8.06 -15.80 0.86
CA ARG A 303 9.08 -16.42 0.00
C ARG A 303 9.29 -15.57 -1.26
N PRO A 304 10.54 -15.18 -1.59
CA PRO A 304 10.82 -14.49 -2.83
C PRO A 304 10.53 -15.36 -4.06
N VAL A 305 10.03 -14.75 -5.13
CA VAL A 305 9.98 -15.38 -6.46
C VAL A 305 11.22 -14.97 -7.25
N ARG A 306 11.81 -15.91 -8.00
CA ARG A 306 12.96 -15.64 -8.86
C ARG A 306 12.56 -14.86 -10.10
#